data_AF-A0A2H9T9Q7-F1
#
_entry.id   AF-A0A2H9T9Q7-F1
#
_cell.length_a   1.000
_cell.length_b   1.000
_cell.length_c   1.000
_cell.angle_alpha   90.00
_cell.angle_beta   90.00
_cell.angle_gamma   90.00
#
_symmetry.space_group_name_H-M   'P 1'
#
loop_
_entity.id
_entity.type
_entity.pdbx_description
1 polymer ?
#
loop_
_entity_poly.entity_id
_entity_poly.type
_entity_poly.pdbx_seq_one_letter_code
_entity_poly.pdbx_strand_id
1 'polypeptide(L)' 'MEELTEQEINNMELMINSMARKVLGGKTPIEIYTRGSVELIA' A
#
# COMPACT_ATOMS: atom_id res chain seq x y z
N MET A 1 -24.06 7.63 2.49
CA MET A 1 -22.64 7.32 2.31
C MET A 1 -22.29 7.89 0.96
N GLU A 2 -21.44 8.91 0.91
CA GLU A 2 -20.91 9.38 -0.38
C GLU A 2 -20.00 8.29 -0.95
N GLU A 3 -20.25 7.90 -2.18
CA GLU A 3 -19.40 6.96 -2.91
C GLU A 3 -18.24 7.75 -3.53
N LEU A 4 -17.04 7.16 -3.47
CA LEU A 4 -15.87 7.73 -4.12
C LEU A 4 -16.05 7.69 -5.63
N THR A 5 -15.69 8.78 -6.29
CA THR A 5 -15.63 8.85 -7.74
C THR A 5 -14.48 7.97 -8.28
N GLU A 6 -14.61 7.52 -9.53
CA GLU A 6 -13.53 6.76 -10.20
C GLU A 6 -12.20 7.53 -10.22
N GLN A 7 -12.25 8.85 -10.31
CA GLN A 7 -11.05 9.69 -10.29
C GLN A 7 -10.38 9.72 -8.91
N GLU A 8 -11.16 9.73 -7.82
CA GLU A 8 -10.63 9.61 -6.47
C GLU A 8 -9.98 8.25 -6.24
N ILE A 9 -10.60 7.17 -6.75
CA ILE A 9 -10.03 5.82 -6.70
C ILE A 9 -8.70 5.77 -7.47
N ASN A 10 -8.65 6.27 -8.70
CA ASN A 10 -7.43 6.28 -9.52
C ASN A 10 -6.30 7.10 -8.87
N ASN A 11 -6.64 8.24 -8.25
CA ASN A 11 -5.67 9.06 -7.52
C ASN A 11 -5.13 8.34 -6.29
N MET A 12 -5.98 7.64 -5.54
CA MET A 12 -5.57 6.84 -4.40
C MET A 12 -4.65 5.69 -4.81
N GLU A 13 -4.98 4.99 -5.91
CA GLU A 13 -4.13 3.94 -6.45
C GLU A 13 -2.75 4.47 -6.84
N LEU A 14 -2.71 5.62 -7.53
CA LEU A 14 -1.44 6.26 -7.89
C LEU A 14 -0.63 6.60 -6.64
N MET A 15 -1.25 7.23 -5.63
CA MET A 15 -0.57 7.60 -4.37
C MET A 15 -0.03 6.38 -3.61
N ILE A 16 -0.81 5.30 -3.49
CA ILE A 16 -0.40 4.07 -2.80
C ILE A 16 0.81 3.44 -3.49
N ASN A 17 0.81 3.43 -4.83
CA ASN A 17 1.86 2.80 -5.62
C ASN A 17 3.09 3.70 -5.83
N SER A 18 2.93 5.03 -5.80
CA SER A 18 4.02 5.99 -5.99
C SER A 18 4.70 6.39 -4.69
N MET A 19 4.04 6.23 -3.54
CA MET A 19 4.68 6.37 -2.24
C MET A 19 5.72 5.27 -2.11
N ALA A 20 6.99 5.65 -1.97
CA ALA A 20 8.02 4.73 -1.49
C ALA A 20 7.46 4.08 -0.22
N ARG A 21 7.20 2.75 -0.26
CA ARG A 21 6.55 2.05 0.86
C ARG A 21 7.28 2.48 2.11
N LYS A 22 6.58 3.16 3.03
CA LYS A 22 7.16 3.49 4.33
C LYS A 22 7.43 2.17 5.01
N VAL A 23 8.67 1.71 4.83
CA VAL A 23 9.19 0.54 5.51
C VAL A 23 9.44 0.99 6.94
N LEU A 24 8.47 0.74 7.84
CA LEU A 24 8.68 1.03 9.26
C LEU A 24 9.77 0.06 9.73
N GLY A 25 11.00 0.58 9.90
CA GLY A 25 12.16 -0.23 10.27
C GLY A 25 12.55 -1.29 9.22
N GLY A 26 12.39 -0.99 7.92
CA GLY A 26 12.74 -1.94 6.84
C GLY A 26 11.64 -2.94 6.48
N LYS A 27 10.47 -2.89 7.15
CA LYS A 27 9.34 -3.80 6.92
C LYS A 27 8.14 -3.10 6.31
N THR A 28 7.53 -3.73 5.33
CA THR A 28 6.29 -3.27 4.70
C THR A 28 5.10 -3.38 5.67
N PRO A 29 4.01 -2.60 5.47
CA PRO A 29 2.83 -2.69 6.33
C PRO A 29 2.22 -4.09 6.44
N ILE A 30 2.25 -4.87 5.34
CA ILE A 30 1.75 -6.25 5.35
C ILE A 30 2.61 -7.14 6.24
N GLU A 31 3.93 -6.98 6.26
CA GLU A 31 4.84 -7.76 7.12
C GLU A 31 4.66 -7.43 8.60
N ILE A 32 4.29 -6.19 8.91
CA ILE A 32 4.01 -5.76 10.29
C ILE A 32 2.71 -6.38 10.78
N TYR A 33 1.66 -6.37 9.95
CA TYR A 33 0.35 -6.90 10.32
C TYR A 33 0.33 -8.43 10.38
N THR A 34 0.98 -9.09 9.42
CA THR A 34 0.97 -10.55 9.30
C THR A 34 2.06 -11.22 10.13
N ARG A 35 3.07 -10.48 10.59
CA ARG A 35 4.31 -10.99 11.22
C ARG A 35 5.10 -11.97 10.33
N GLY A 36 4.70 -12.15 9.07
CA GLY A 36 5.41 -12.93 8.06
C GLY A 36 6.21 -12.00 7.14
N SER A 37 7.34 -12.46 6.63
CA SER A 37 8.01 -11.76 5.54
C SER A 37 7.31 -12.14 4.24
N VAL A 38 6.94 -11.13 3.44
CA VAL A 38 6.34 -11.33 2.13
C VAL A 38 7.40 -10.94 1.12
N GLU A 39 8.18 -11.92 0.69
CA GLU A 39 9.06 -11.73 -0.46
C GLU A 39 8.19 -11.56 -1.72
N LEU A 40 8.42 -10.48 -2.45
CA LEU A 40 7.94 -10.37 -3.81
C LEU A 40 8.68 -11.43 -4.63
N ILE A 41 7.97 -12.46 -5.06
CA ILE A 41 8.45 -13.36 -6.10
C ILE A 41 8.48 -12.51 -7.39
N ALA A 42 9.68 -12.27 -7.90
CA ALA A 42 9.95 -11.56 -9.16
C ALA A 42 9.61 -12.44 -10.37
#